data_AF-A0A970DUW8-F1
#
_entry.id   AF-A0A970DUW8-F1
#
_cell.length_a   1.000
_cell.length_b   1.000
_cell.length_c   1.000
_cell.angle_alpha   90.00
_cell.angle_beta   90.00
_cell.angle_gamma   90.00
#
_symmetry.space_group_name_H-M   'P 1'
#
loop_
_entity.id
_entity.type
_entity.pdbx_description
1 polymer ?
#
loop_
_entity_poly.entity_id
_entity_poly.type
_entity_poly.pdbx_seq_one_letter_code
_entity_poly.pdbx_strand_id
1 'polypeptide(L)'
;MIPPAVMAQMGRWSVLPPFNWTSELLIQSLLNRYGIVCREIVQAEGISWGEVAPHFTVFENLSRVHRGYFIKGLGGVQYALPQALAILGASSEMPARCWALAWTDPANPYLYGPEWPAVSPGAKKPTGDYLVLAAGRPVLVAAGRNLRLQTVGTASPALVEEALRALIPALYPAYPDQKIIVQSFDGEPANRS
;
A
#
# COMPACT_ATOMS: atom_id res chain seq x y z
N MET A 1 16.89 26.88 -29.73
CA MET A 1 17.33 25.53 -30.15
C MET A 1 18.30 25.03 -29.09
N ILE A 2 17.97 23.95 -28.38
CA ILE A 2 18.76 23.48 -27.24
C ILE A 2 20.06 22.80 -27.78
N PRO A 3 21.24 23.05 -27.19
CA PRO A 3 22.50 22.47 -27.67
C PRO A 3 22.50 20.93 -27.65
N PRO A 4 23.10 20.24 -28.64
CA PRO A 4 23.11 18.77 -28.75
C PRO A 4 23.69 18.06 -27.52
N ALA A 5 24.68 18.68 -26.86
CA ALA A 5 25.31 18.14 -25.66
C ALA A 5 24.34 18.06 -24.46
N VAL A 6 23.33 18.91 -24.40
CA VAL A 6 22.29 18.90 -23.36
C VAL A 6 21.29 17.76 -23.62
N MET A 7 20.97 17.47 -24.89
CA MET A 7 20.11 16.34 -25.24
C MET A 7 20.76 14.98 -24.99
N ALA A 8 22.10 14.90 -25.07
CA ALA A 8 22.84 13.69 -24.74
C ALA A 8 22.88 13.38 -23.23
N GLN A 9 22.64 14.37 -22.37
CA GLN A 9 22.52 14.20 -20.91
C GLN A 9 21.09 13.93 -20.43
N MET A 10 20.10 14.06 -21.32
CA MET A 10 18.73 13.64 -21.04
C MET A 10 18.66 12.13 -21.24
N GLY A 11 18.51 11.36 -20.15
CA GLY A 11 18.43 9.90 -20.19
C GLY A 11 17.49 9.43 -21.32
N ARG A 12 18.03 8.64 -22.25
CA ARG A 12 17.25 8.13 -23.38
C ARG A 12 16.30 7.06 -22.86
N TRP A 13 15.02 7.40 -22.78
CA TRP A 13 13.96 6.42 -22.58
C TRP A 13 13.95 5.48 -23.80
N SER A 14 14.24 4.21 -23.57
CA SER A 14 14.05 3.15 -24.57
C SER A 14 12.84 2.31 -24.16
N VAL A 15 12.03 1.94 -25.16
CA VAL A 15 10.96 0.97 -24.95
C VAL A 15 11.62 -0.38 -24.70
N LEU A 16 11.31 -1.00 -23.57
CA LEU A 16 11.73 -2.39 -23.32
C LEU A 16 11.03 -3.31 -24.33
N PRO A 17 11.70 -4.36 -24.83
CA PRO A 17 11.05 -5.34 -25.69
C PRO A 17 9.82 -5.91 -24.97
N PRO A 18 8.73 -6.21 -25.70
CA PRO A 18 7.53 -6.76 -25.09
C PRO A 18 7.87 -8.05 -24.34
N PHE A 19 7.51 -8.10 -23.06
CA PHE A 19 7.68 -9.28 -22.23
C PHE A 19 6.37 -10.07 -22.19
N ASN A 20 6.42 -11.35 -22.57
CA ASN A 20 5.26 -12.21 -22.54
C ASN A 20 5.06 -12.76 -21.13
N TRP A 21 4.11 -12.18 -20.41
CA TRP A 21 3.71 -12.67 -19.09
C TRP A 21 2.96 -13.99 -19.24
N THR A 22 3.48 -15.05 -18.62
CA THR A 22 2.72 -16.30 -18.44
C THR A 22 1.89 -16.21 -17.17
N SER A 23 0.77 -16.94 -17.09
CA SER A 23 -0.05 -16.98 -15.88
C SER A 23 0.74 -17.44 -14.65
N GLU A 24 1.71 -18.33 -14.84
CA GLU A 24 2.66 -18.73 -13.79
C GLU A 24 3.51 -17.56 -13.29
N LEU A 25 4.13 -16.79 -14.19
CA LEU A 25 4.95 -15.62 -13.82
C LEU A 25 4.11 -14.52 -13.16
N LEU A 26 2.88 -14.31 -13.63
CA LEU A 26 1.95 -13.37 -13.01
C LEU A 26 1.66 -13.78 -11.56
N ILE A 27 1.31 -15.04 -11.31
CA ILE A 27 1.03 -15.54 -9.95
C ILE A 27 2.26 -15.45 -9.06
N GLN A 28 3.44 -15.82 -9.55
CA GLN A 28 4.68 -15.66 -8.79
C GLN A 28 4.93 -14.20 -8.43
N SER A 29 4.72 -13.28 -9.37
CA SER A 29 4.86 -11.84 -9.13
C SER A 29 3.89 -11.34 -8.05
N LEU A 30 2.61 -11.74 -8.15
CA LEU A 30 1.59 -11.40 -7.15
C LEU A 30 1.91 -11.96 -5.77
N LEU A 31 2.28 -13.24 -5.69
CA LEU A 31 2.64 -13.87 -4.42
C LEU A 31 3.87 -13.23 -3.80
N ASN A 32 4.89 -12.89 -4.60
CA ASN A 32 6.09 -12.20 -4.10
C ASN A 32 5.78 -10.78 -3.61
N ARG A 33 4.83 -10.09 -4.24
CA ARG A 33 4.40 -8.74 -3.85
C ARG A 33 3.54 -8.74 -2.59
N TYR A 34 2.57 -9.64 -2.51
CA TYR A 34 1.51 -9.59 -1.49
C TYR A 34 1.67 -10.62 -0.38
N GLY A 35 2.41 -11.70 -0.61
CA GLY A 35 2.51 -12.87 0.29
C GLY A 35 1.24 -13.73 0.31
N ILE A 36 0.07 -13.08 0.37
CA ILE A 36 -1.26 -13.67 0.36
C ILE A 36 -2.06 -13.03 -0.78
N VAL A 37 -2.62 -13.86 -1.67
CA VAL A 37 -3.34 -13.41 -2.85
C VAL A 37 -4.77 -13.96 -2.83
N CYS A 38 -5.73 -13.10 -3.16
CA CYS A 38 -7.13 -13.45 -3.36
C CYS A 38 -7.63 -12.87 -4.69
N ARG A 39 -8.88 -13.16 -5.04
CA ARG A 39 -9.49 -12.71 -6.29
C ARG A 39 -9.45 -11.19 -6.44
N GLU A 40 -9.76 -10.46 -5.37
CA GLU A 40 -9.83 -9.00 -5.37
C GLU A 40 -8.46 -8.37 -5.65
N ILE A 41 -7.38 -8.93 -5.09
CA ILE A 41 -6.00 -8.48 -5.34
C ILE A 41 -5.63 -8.70 -6.82
N VAL A 42 -5.94 -9.88 -7.38
CA VAL A 42 -5.69 -10.18 -8.80
C VAL A 42 -6.43 -9.19 -9.71
N GLN A 43 -7.70 -8.91 -9.41
CA GLN A 43 -8.51 -7.99 -10.19
C GLN A 43 -8.04 -6.53 -10.07
N ALA A 44 -7.55 -6.11 -8.90
CA ALA A 44 -6.99 -4.77 -8.70
C ALA A 44 -5.70 -4.54 -9.49
N GLU A 45 -4.95 -5.59 -9.79
CA GLU A 45 -3.78 -5.58 -10.69
C GLU A 45 -4.17 -5.63 -12.17
N GLY A 46 -5.47 -5.59 -12.49
CA GLY A 46 -6.00 -5.64 -13.85
C GLY A 46 -5.92 -7.02 -14.50
N ILE A 47 -5.69 -8.08 -13.71
CA ILE A 47 -5.54 -9.45 -14.20
C ILE A 47 -6.88 -10.18 -14.09
N SER A 48 -7.19 -11.00 -15.10
CA SER A 48 -8.39 -11.84 -15.07
C SER A 48 -8.24 -12.99 -14.07
N TRP A 49 -9.12 -13.06 -13.07
CA TRP A 49 -9.13 -14.18 -12.13
C TRP A 49 -9.28 -15.54 -12.83
N GLY A 50 -10.15 -15.62 -13.85
CA GLY A 50 -10.39 -16.87 -14.57
C GLY A 50 -9.16 -17.38 -15.33
N GLU A 51 -8.25 -16.48 -15.71
CA GLU A 51 -7.00 -16.82 -16.39
C GLU A 51 -5.98 -17.44 -15.42
N VAL A 52 -5.87 -16.91 -14.20
CA VAL A 52 -4.83 -17.34 -13.24
C VAL A 52 -5.32 -18.38 -12.22
N ALA A 53 -6.61 -18.45 -11.92
CA ALA A 53 -7.15 -19.33 -10.89
C ALA A 53 -6.72 -20.83 -11.02
N PRO A 54 -6.71 -21.45 -12.22
CA PRO A 54 -6.27 -22.85 -12.35
C PRO A 54 -4.80 -23.06 -11.96
N HIS A 55 -3.94 -22.07 -12.16
CA HIS A 55 -2.52 -22.14 -11.85
C HIS A 55 -2.24 -22.02 -10.35
N PHE A 56 -3.11 -21.34 -9.58
CA PHE A 56 -3.04 -21.38 -8.12
C PHE A 56 -3.27 -22.79 -7.56
N THR A 57 -4.19 -23.57 -8.15
CA THR A 57 -4.38 -24.98 -7.79
C THR A 57 -3.17 -25.84 -8.14
N VAL A 58 -2.51 -25.58 -9.27
CA VAL A 58 -1.24 -26.25 -9.60
C VAL A 58 -0.17 -25.92 -8.54
N PHE A 59 -0.05 -24.67 -8.13
CA PHE A 59 0.90 -24.26 -7.10
C PHE A 59 0.61 -24.90 -5.73
N GLU A 60 -0.66 -25.04 -5.37
CA GLU A 60 -1.10 -25.76 -4.18
C GLU A 60 -0.70 -27.24 -4.23
N ASN A 61 -0.95 -27.91 -5.36
CA ASN A 61 -0.57 -29.32 -5.54
C ASN A 61 0.96 -29.54 -5.48
N LEU A 62 1.73 -28.52 -5.85
CA LEU A 62 3.19 -28.51 -5.72
C LEU A 62 3.69 -28.04 -4.35
N SER A 63 2.78 -27.82 -3.38
CA SER A 63 3.08 -27.29 -2.04
C SER A 63 3.82 -25.96 -2.05
N ARG A 64 3.68 -25.16 -3.12
CA ARG A 64 4.28 -23.81 -3.23
C ARG A 64 3.48 -22.75 -2.49
N VAL A 65 2.18 -23.00 -2.33
CA VAL A 65 1.24 -22.13 -1.61
C VAL A 65 0.29 -22.98 -0.78
N HIS A 66 -0.27 -22.37 0.25
CA HIS A 66 -1.40 -22.91 1.00
C HIS A 66 -2.68 -22.21 0.59
N ARG A 67 -3.72 -23.00 0.33
CA ARG A 67 -5.07 -22.52 0.07
C ARG A 67 -5.88 -22.45 1.37
N GLY A 68 -6.60 -21.36 1.59
CA GLY A 68 -7.39 -21.21 2.82
C GLY A 68 -8.08 -19.86 2.96
N TYR A 69 -8.45 -19.54 4.19
CA TYR A 69 -9.03 -18.25 4.60
C TYR A 69 -8.19 -17.70 5.75
N PHE A 70 -7.23 -16.84 5.45
CA PHE A 70 -6.22 -16.39 6.42
C PHE A 70 -6.52 -15.01 6.98
N ILE A 71 -6.99 -14.09 6.14
CA ILE A 71 -7.30 -12.71 6.51
C ILE A 71 -8.81 -12.47 6.45
N LYS A 72 -9.39 -12.00 7.55
CA LYS A 72 -10.80 -11.57 7.60
C LYS A 72 -10.99 -10.29 6.77
N GLY A 73 -12.06 -10.23 5.98
CA GLY A 73 -12.41 -9.07 5.17
C GLY A 73 -11.85 -9.10 3.74
N LEU A 74 -10.96 -10.05 3.43
CA LEU A 74 -10.66 -10.41 2.05
C LEU A 74 -11.63 -11.51 1.59
N GLY A 75 -12.17 -11.35 0.39
CA GLY A 75 -13.22 -12.21 -0.14
C GLY A 75 -12.71 -13.56 -0.63
N GLY A 76 -13.58 -14.57 -0.53
CA GLY A 76 -13.35 -15.89 -1.12
C GLY A 76 -12.09 -16.60 -0.63
N VAL A 77 -11.63 -17.55 -1.44
CA VAL A 77 -10.44 -18.35 -1.14
C VAL A 77 -9.15 -17.54 -1.36
N GLN A 78 -8.18 -17.77 -0.48
CA GLN A 78 -6.89 -17.10 -0.47
C GLN A 78 -5.77 -18.12 -0.69
N TYR A 79 -4.69 -17.68 -1.33
CA TYR A 79 -3.49 -18.46 -1.58
C TYR A 79 -2.31 -17.74 -0.96
N ALA A 80 -1.61 -18.40 -0.03
CA ALA A 80 -0.53 -17.80 0.74
C ALA A 80 0.79 -18.53 0.53
N LEU A 81 1.89 -17.78 0.42
CA LEU A 81 3.22 -18.34 0.55
C LEU A 81 3.42 -18.89 1.97
N PRO A 82 4.10 -20.04 2.15
CA PRO A 82 4.38 -20.60 3.47
C PRO A 82 5.05 -19.59 4.42
N GLN A 83 6.02 -18.81 3.93
CA GLN A 83 6.67 -17.77 4.73
C GLN A 83 5.73 -16.63 5.11
N ALA A 84 4.74 -16.29 4.28
CA ALA A 84 3.77 -15.24 4.61
C ALA A 84 2.86 -15.67 5.77
N LEU A 85 2.48 -16.95 5.83
CA LEU A 85 1.72 -17.50 6.95
C LEU A 85 2.54 -17.54 8.24
N ALA A 86 3.83 -17.88 8.15
CA ALA A 86 4.71 -17.86 9.31
C ALA A 86 4.83 -16.44 9.92
N ILE A 87 4.99 -15.42 9.06
CA ILE A 87 5.03 -14.01 9.50
C ILE A 87 3.68 -13.60 10.10
N LEU A 88 2.56 -13.96 9.45
CA LEU A 88 1.22 -13.64 9.93
C LEU A 88 0.97 -14.24 11.33
N GLY A 89 1.40 -15.48 11.56
CA GLY A 89 1.27 -16.15 12.86
C GLY A 89 2.11 -15.52 13.97
N ALA A 90 3.29 -14.96 13.64
CA ALA A 90 4.15 -14.28 14.61
C ALA A 90 3.76 -12.82 14.87
N SER A 91 2.83 -12.25 14.09
CA SER A 91 2.53 -10.81 14.11
C SER A 91 2.00 -10.30 15.45
N SER A 92 1.37 -11.13 16.27
CA SER A 92 0.87 -10.70 17.59
C SER A 92 1.98 -10.40 18.60
N GLU A 93 3.19 -10.90 18.34
CA GLU A 93 4.37 -10.73 19.21
C GLU A 93 5.22 -9.52 18.78
N MET A 94 4.92 -8.91 17.64
CA MET A 94 5.67 -7.76 17.13
C MET A 94 5.15 -6.46 17.75
N PRO A 95 6.05 -5.51 18.11
CA PRO A 95 5.64 -4.21 18.63
C PRO A 95 4.85 -3.45 17.56
N ALA A 96 3.80 -2.73 17.99
CA ALA A 96 2.97 -1.92 17.12
C ALA A 96 3.79 -0.79 16.49
N ARG A 97 4.21 -0.98 15.24
CA ARG A 97 4.97 0.01 14.46
C ARG A 97 4.06 0.80 13.53
N CYS A 98 4.37 2.07 13.33
CA CYS A 98 3.76 2.89 12.28
C CYS A 98 4.47 2.71 10.94
N TRP A 99 3.68 2.58 9.86
CA TRP A 99 4.13 2.49 8.48
C TRP A 99 3.44 3.58 7.67
N ALA A 100 4.21 4.41 6.98
CA ALA A 100 3.69 5.38 6.03
C ALA A 100 3.90 4.88 4.60
N LEU A 101 2.83 4.85 3.82
CA LEU A 101 2.81 4.39 2.44
C LEU A 101 2.27 5.50 1.56
N ALA A 102 2.74 5.57 0.31
CA ALA A 102 2.01 6.31 -0.70
C ALA A 102 0.60 5.70 -0.85
N TRP A 103 -0.39 6.53 -1.16
CA TRP A 103 -1.77 6.06 -1.24
C TRP A 103 -1.95 4.98 -2.30
N THR A 104 -1.23 5.11 -3.41
CA THR A 104 -1.19 4.18 -4.54
C THR A 104 -0.18 3.05 -4.37
N ASP A 105 0.48 2.95 -3.22
CA ASP A 105 1.43 1.88 -2.96
C ASP A 105 0.72 0.52 -2.96
N PRO A 106 1.20 -0.49 -3.69
CA PRO A 106 0.59 -1.81 -3.68
C PRO A 106 0.51 -2.44 -2.29
N ALA A 107 1.39 -2.09 -1.36
CA ALA A 107 1.35 -2.57 0.03
C ALA A 107 0.18 -1.98 0.85
N ASN A 108 -0.58 -1.02 0.31
CA ASN A 108 -1.75 -0.46 0.98
C ASN A 108 -2.91 -1.47 0.98
N PRO A 109 -3.25 -2.10 2.13
CA PRO A 109 -4.27 -3.15 2.18
C PRO A 109 -5.67 -2.61 1.83
N TYR A 110 -5.91 -1.32 2.03
CA TYR A 110 -7.19 -0.67 1.76
C TYR A 110 -7.48 -0.47 0.27
N LEU A 111 -6.59 -0.88 -0.63
CA LEU A 111 -6.86 -0.94 -2.07
C LEU A 111 -7.68 -2.18 -2.47
N TYR A 112 -7.71 -3.23 -1.64
CA TYR A 112 -8.16 -4.57 -2.08
C TYR A 112 -9.35 -5.17 -1.34
N GLY A 113 -9.79 -4.65 -0.19
CA GLY A 113 -10.91 -5.31 0.50
C GLY A 113 -11.37 -4.80 1.85
N PRO A 114 -10.48 -4.40 2.79
CA PRO A 114 -10.95 -3.99 4.10
C PRO A 114 -11.87 -2.77 4.00
N GLU A 115 -13.03 -2.85 4.65
CA GLU A 115 -13.89 -1.69 4.82
C GLU A 115 -13.09 -0.57 5.47
N TRP A 116 -13.25 0.64 4.94
CA TRP A 116 -12.63 1.79 5.54
C TRP A 116 -13.21 2.02 6.94
N PRO A 117 -12.39 2.11 8.00
CA PRO A 117 -12.91 2.39 9.33
C PRO A 117 -13.42 3.84 9.34
N ALA A 118 -14.73 3.98 9.26
CA ALA A 118 -15.37 5.29 9.25
C ALA A 118 -15.10 6.00 10.60
N VAL A 119 -14.56 7.22 10.53
CA VAL A 119 -14.32 8.09 11.70
C VAL A 119 -15.65 8.55 12.33
N SER A 120 -16.70 8.61 11.51
CA SER A 120 -18.08 8.90 11.89
C SER A 120 -19.06 8.24 10.92
N PRO A 121 -20.33 7.99 11.32
CA PRO A 121 -21.33 7.42 10.42
C PRO A 121 -21.48 8.30 9.17
N GLY A 122 -21.24 7.71 7.98
CA GLY A 122 -21.29 8.43 6.70
C GLY A 122 -19.98 9.09 6.25
N ALA A 123 -18.90 9.00 7.05
CA ALA A 123 -17.58 9.44 6.63
C ALA A 123 -17.10 8.60 5.43
N LYS A 124 -16.89 9.27 4.29
CA LYS A 124 -16.30 8.63 3.11
C LYS A 124 -14.83 8.31 3.38
N LYS A 125 -14.35 7.22 2.77
CA LYS A 125 -12.90 6.95 2.68
C LYS A 125 -12.23 8.21 2.12
N PRO A 126 -11.31 8.85 2.87
CA PRO A 126 -10.58 10.00 2.37
C PRO A 126 -9.74 9.57 1.17
N THR A 127 -9.41 10.51 0.31
CA THR A 127 -8.39 10.33 -0.73
C THR A 127 -7.19 11.18 -0.33
N GLY A 128 -6.01 10.60 -0.34
CA GLY A 128 -4.79 11.30 0.01
C GLY A 128 -3.62 10.89 -0.86
N ASP A 129 -2.46 11.47 -0.56
CA ASP A 129 -1.19 11.13 -1.19
C ASP A 129 -0.46 10.07 -0.37
N TYR A 130 -0.67 10.07 0.95
CA TYR A 130 -0.06 9.12 1.88
C TYR A 130 -1.07 8.62 2.91
N LEU A 131 -0.88 7.35 3.32
CA LEU A 131 -1.61 6.68 4.38
C LEU A 131 -0.62 6.17 5.43
N VAL A 132 -0.87 6.49 6.70
CA VAL A 132 -0.12 5.94 7.83
C VAL A 132 -0.96 4.91 8.57
N LEU A 133 -0.39 3.73 8.75
CA LEU A 133 -0.97 2.58 9.44
C LEU A 133 -0.20 2.32 10.74
N ALA A 134 -0.89 2.05 11.84
CA ALA A 134 -0.31 1.49 13.07
C ALA A 134 -0.91 0.11 13.32
N ALA A 135 -0.07 -0.91 13.42
CA ALA A 135 -0.51 -2.31 13.58
C ALA A 135 -1.63 -2.70 12.58
N GLY A 136 -1.49 -2.27 11.32
CA GLY A 136 -2.45 -2.54 10.24
C GLY A 136 -3.73 -1.67 10.25
N ARG A 137 -3.91 -0.78 11.23
CA ARG A 137 -5.06 0.15 11.30
C ARG A 137 -4.66 1.55 10.83
N PRO A 138 -5.47 2.24 10.01
CA PRO A 138 -5.19 3.59 9.57
C PRO A 138 -5.29 4.56 10.73
N VAL A 139 -4.33 5.48 10.78
CA VAL A 139 -4.20 6.48 11.85
C VAL A 139 -4.19 7.88 11.28
N LEU A 140 -3.50 8.10 10.15
CA LEU A 140 -3.30 9.42 9.56
C LEU A 140 -3.34 9.33 8.04
N VAL A 141 -4.01 10.28 7.41
CA VAL A 141 -3.99 10.51 5.95
C VAL A 141 -3.39 11.88 5.70
N ALA A 142 -2.48 11.97 4.73
CA ALA A 142 -1.85 13.22 4.32
C ALA A 142 -2.11 13.49 2.83
N ALA A 143 -2.44 14.74 2.49
CA ALA A 143 -2.79 15.12 1.13
C ALA A 143 -2.30 16.52 0.74
N GLY A 144 -1.76 16.66 -0.46
CA GLY A 144 -1.30 17.89 -1.07
C GLY A 144 0.09 18.35 -0.61
N ARG A 145 0.68 19.26 -1.38
CA ARG A 145 2.04 19.79 -1.18
C ARG A 145 2.22 20.50 0.17
N ASN A 146 1.21 21.23 0.63
CA ASN A 146 1.21 21.89 1.95
C ASN A 146 0.50 21.03 2.99
N LEU A 147 0.65 19.69 2.94
CA LEU A 147 0.08 18.69 3.85
C LEU A 147 -1.20 19.10 4.59
N ARG A 148 -2.32 18.60 4.08
CA ARG A 148 -3.56 18.51 4.85
C ARG A 148 -3.58 17.17 5.55
N LEU A 149 -3.55 17.20 6.88
CA LEU A 149 -3.53 16.01 7.72
C LEU A 149 -4.93 15.71 8.24
N GLN A 150 -5.30 14.44 8.22
CA GLN A 150 -6.56 13.95 8.75
C GLN A 150 -6.32 12.68 9.56
N THR A 151 -6.70 12.70 10.83
CA THR A 151 -6.69 11.53 11.71
C THR A 151 -7.82 10.58 11.33
N VAL A 152 -7.59 9.30 11.55
CA VAL A 152 -8.57 8.24 11.27
C VAL A 152 -8.95 7.54 12.57
N GLY A 153 -10.23 7.60 12.93
CA GLY A 153 -10.75 7.06 14.16
C GLY A 153 -10.28 7.83 15.39
N THR A 154 -10.29 7.17 16.56
CA THR A 154 -9.83 7.77 17.81
C THR A 154 -8.31 7.57 17.95
N ALA A 155 -7.52 8.58 17.56
CA ALA A 155 -6.08 8.56 17.70
C ALA A 155 -5.64 9.38 18.92
N SER A 156 -4.82 8.80 19.80
CA SER A 156 -4.20 9.55 20.90
C SER A 156 -3.10 10.48 20.38
N PRO A 157 -2.79 11.60 21.07
CA PRO A 157 -1.70 12.48 20.66
C PRO A 157 -0.36 11.77 20.48
N ALA A 158 -0.05 10.81 21.35
CA ALA A 158 1.17 9.98 21.25
C ALA A 158 1.19 9.11 19.98
N LEU A 159 0.05 8.55 19.59
CA LEU A 159 -0.06 7.76 18.36
C LEU A 159 0.06 8.64 17.11
N VAL A 160 -0.49 9.86 17.14
CA VAL A 160 -0.33 10.83 16.04
C VAL A 160 1.14 11.24 15.90
N GLU A 161 1.85 11.46 17.00
CA GLU A 161 3.28 11.77 16.96
C GLU A 161 4.08 10.65 16.29
N GLU A 162 3.83 9.40 16.67
CA GLU A 162 4.49 8.23 16.05
C GLU A 162 4.13 8.10 14.56
N ALA A 163 2.88 8.37 14.20
CA ALA A 163 2.44 8.38 12.81
C ALA A 163 3.17 9.46 11.99
N LEU A 164 3.37 10.65 12.54
CA LEU A 164 4.13 11.73 11.91
C LEU A 164 5.61 11.36 11.74
N ARG A 165 6.22 10.70 12.75
CA ARG A 165 7.58 10.18 12.66
C ARG A 165 7.74 9.17 11.53
N ALA A 166 6.74 8.32 11.29
CA ALA A 166 6.72 7.40 10.16
C ALA A 166 6.48 8.10 8.81
N LEU A 167 5.67 9.17 8.78
CA LEU A 167 5.34 9.90 7.55
C LEU A 167 6.53 10.69 6.99
N ILE A 168 7.32 11.34 7.85
CA ILE A 168 8.41 12.23 7.41
C ILE A 168 9.40 11.53 6.44
N PRO A 169 9.92 10.32 6.73
CA PRO A 169 10.78 9.60 5.79
C PRO A 169 10.12 9.28 4.44
N ALA A 170 8.81 9.00 4.43
CA ALA A 170 8.07 8.70 3.20
C ALA A 170 7.87 9.94 2.30
N LEU A 171 7.90 11.13 2.89
CA LEU A 171 7.80 12.40 2.16
C LEU A 171 9.13 12.85 1.53
N TYR A 172 10.25 12.45 2.11
CA TYR A 172 11.58 12.94 1.72
C TYR A 172 11.91 12.72 0.22
N PRO A 173 11.62 11.56 -0.41
CA PRO A 173 11.87 11.36 -1.83
C PRO A 173 11.07 12.30 -2.75
N ALA A 174 9.87 12.71 -2.33
CA ALA A 174 9.00 13.59 -3.11
C ALA A 174 9.35 15.08 -2.92
N TYR A 175 9.89 15.44 -1.75
CA TYR A 175 10.18 16.82 -1.35
C TYR A 175 11.57 16.95 -0.72
N PRO A 176 12.66 16.58 -1.44
CA PRO A 176 14.01 16.65 -0.90
C PRO A 176 14.38 18.10 -0.58
N ASP A 177 14.92 18.31 0.62
CA ASP A 177 15.41 19.60 1.16
C ASP A 177 14.38 20.74 1.15
N GLN A 178 13.09 20.41 1.06
CA GLN A 178 12.00 21.39 1.10
C GLN A 178 11.39 21.46 2.49
N LYS A 179 10.98 22.67 2.90
CA LYS A 179 10.22 22.86 4.13
C LYS A 179 8.85 22.17 3.99
N ILE A 180 8.58 21.24 4.89
CA ILE A 180 7.26 20.65 5.05
C ILE A 180 6.37 21.68 5.75
N ILE A 181 5.26 22.04 5.11
CA ILE A 181 4.25 22.94 5.66
C ILE A 181 2.99 22.12 5.88
N VAL A 182 2.42 22.17 7.07
CA VAL A 182 1.09 21.65 7.35
C VAL A 182 0.10 22.81 7.20
N GLN A 183 -0.86 22.66 6.29
CA GLN A 183 -1.89 23.68 6.04
C GLN A 183 -3.07 23.51 6.99
N SER A 184 -3.50 22.27 7.24
CA SER A 184 -4.63 21.96 8.11
C SER A 184 -4.45 20.61 8.80
N PHE A 185 -5.05 20.48 9.96
CA PHE A 185 -5.14 19.25 10.75
C PHE A 185 -6.59 19.03 11.16
N ASP A 186 -7.19 17.91 10.77
CA ASP A 186 -8.59 17.56 11.07
C ASP A 186 -9.62 18.63 10.64
N GLY A 187 -9.33 19.32 9.53
CA GLY A 187 -10.16 20.38 8.97
C GLY A 187 -9.86 21.77 9.53
N GLU A 188 -9.16 21.86 10.66
CA GLU A 188 -8.75 23.12 11.25
C GLU A 188 -7.44 23.64 10.64
N PRO A 189 -7.32 24.93 10.32
CA PRO A 189 -6.07 25.49 9.81
C PRO A 189 -4.97 25.34 10.86
N ALA A 190 -3.80 24.86 10.43
CA ALA A 190 -2.63 24.81 11.30
C ALA A 190 -2.16 26.26 11.54
N ASN A 191 -2.28 26.74 12.78
CA ASN A 191 -1.86 28.09 13.12
C ASN A 191 -0.38 28.27 12.77
N ARG A 192 -0.06 29.33 12.02
CA ARG A 192 1.32 29.74 11.74
C ARG A 192 1.92 30.26 13.05
N SER A 193 2.68 29.40 13.73
CA SER A 193 3.70 29.83 14.69
C SER A 193 4.94 30.35 13.98
#